data_AF-A0A7V6MJL9-F1
#
_entry.id   AF-A0A7V6MJL9-F1
#
_cell.length_a   1.000
_cell.length_b   1.000
_cell.length_c   1.000
_cell.angle_alpha   90.00
_cell.angle_beta   90.00
_cell.angle_gamma   90.00
#
_symmetry.space_group_name_H-M   'P 1'
#
loop_
_entity.id
_entity.type
_entity.pdbx_description
1 polymer ?
#
loop_
_entity_poly.entity_id
_entity_poly.type
_entity_poly.pdbx_seq_one_letter_code
_entity_poly.pdbx_strand_id
1 'polypeptide(L)'
;MHILSKKTKHENGSVIVFFALCMTVMLGVCALVIDYGILVHKRITLSNAVDAAALAGAQELIFNRDNAETVAKSYLEANGVNPLDAEVIVYDSGTKIRVTAKNDVNHYFARIFGFDKGKAEATGAAMWAPVIGVYEGIRPFAIEKQPLEFGLQYVLKEGGGGGSNGNYGALALSGNGASTYVNNIINGYDGHLRVGDYVETEPGNMSGPTVQGVNTLISRCNHTPECTYDNYNSNCPRIITVIMVDTLSVNGRSNVRIAGFARFFLEEVEGHGNECVVTGRFLNTVMSGELGDIEEDFGLKGVKLIQ
;
A
#
# COMPACT_ATOMS: atom_id res chain seq x y z
N MET A 1 -4.04 -78.95 5.05
CA MET A 1 -4.46 -77.55 4.75
C MET A 1 -5.14 -77.46 3.37
N HIS A 2 -6.05 -78.39 3.06
CA HIS A 2 -6.55 -78.62 1.69
C HIS A 2 -8.04 -78.25 1.54
N ILE A 3 -8.52 -77.32 2.37
CA ILE A 3 -9.95 -76.93 2.44
C ILE A 3 -10.17 -75.48 1.93
N LEU A 4 -9.13 -74.67 1.80
CA LEU A 4 -9.26 -73.28 1.32
C LEU A 4 -9.28 -73.15 -0.22
N SER A 5 -8.83 -74.16 -0.96
CA SER A 5 -8.72 -74.08 -2.44
C SER A 5 -10.02 -74.36 -3.19
N LYS A 6 -11.10 -74.78 -2.51
CA LYS A 6 -12.32 -75.29 -3.18
C LYS A 6 -13.53 -74.35 -3.12
N LYS A 7 -13.45 -73.20 -2.42
CA LYS A 7 -14.53 -72.20 -2.36
C LYS A 7 -14.42 -71.05 -3.36
N THR A 8 -13.27 -70.85 -4.01
CA THR A 8 -13.04 -69.71 -4.93
C THR A 8 -13.57 -69.93 -6.35
N LYS A 9 -14.21 -71.07 -6.65
CA LYS A 9 -14.63 -71.41 -8.02
C LYS A 9 -16.05 -70.98 -8.40
N HIS A 10 -16.80 -70.32 -7.51
CA HIS A 10 -18.18 -69.87 -7.77
C HIS A 10 -18.50 -68.39 -7.44
N GLU A 11 -17.54 -67.57 -7.01
CA GLU A 11 -17.79 -66.13 -6.71
C GLU A 11 -17.16 -65.15 -7.70
N ASN A 12 -16.63 -65.64 -8.83
CA ASN A 12 -15.98 -64.79 -9.84
C ASN A 12 -16.92 -63.75 -10.49
N GLY A 13 -18.24 -64.00 -10.45
CA GLY A 13 -19.25 -63.09 -11.01
C GLY A 13 -19.65 -61.95 -10.07
N SER A 14 -19.68 -62.15 -8.76
CA SER A 14 -20.08 -61.09 -7.81
C SER A 14 -18.96 -60.08 -7.59
N VAL A 15 -17.71 -60.52 -7.58
CA VAL A 15 -16.54 -59.64 -7.40
C VAL A 15 -16.44 -58.62 -8.55
N ILE A 16 -16.73 -59.00 -9.80
CA ILE A 16 -16.68 -58.06 -10.93
C ILE A 16 -17.78 -57.00 -10.84
N VAL A 17 -18.95 -57.34 -10.30
CA VAL A 17 -20.07 -56.39 -10.10
C VAL A 17 -19.72 -55.38 -9.02
N PHE A 18 -19.18 -55.83 -7.88
CA PHE A 18 -18.71 -54.93 -6.83
C PHE A 18 -17.55 -54.05 -7.28
N PHE A 19 -16.59 -54.63 -8.01
CA PHE A 19 -15.47 -53.88 -8.56
C PHE A 19 -15.94 -52.79 -9.54
N ALA A 20 -16.84 -53.13 -10.46
CA ALA A 20 -17.42 -52.18 -11.41
C ALA A 20 -18.14 -51.05 -10.67
N LEU A 21 -18.96 -51.38 -9.66
CA LEU A 21 -19.68 -50.38 -8.86
C LEU A 21 -18.73 -49.45 -8.11
N CYS A 22 -17.71 -50.00 -7.43
CA CYS A 22 -16.71 -49.19 -6.73
C CYS A 22 -15.91 -48.30 -7.69
N MET A 23 -15.52 -48.82 -8.85
CA MET A 23 -14.81 -48.04 -9.88
C MET A 23 -15.68 -46.88 -10.38
N THR A 24 -16.96 -47.13 -10.65
CA THR A 24 -17.91 -46.08 -11.07
C THR A 24 -18.06 -45.01 -9.99
N VAL A 25 -18.18 -45.40 -8.72
CA VAL A 25 -18.28 -44.45 -7.61
C VAL A 25 -17.00 -43.62 -7.48
N MET A 26 -15.82 -44.24 -7.55
CA MET A 26 -14.54 -43.51 -7.50
C MET A 26 -14.39 -42.51 -8.65
N LEU A 27 -14.72 -42.91 -9.88
CA LEU A 27 -14.70 -42.01 -11.03
C LEU A 27 -15.69 -40.86 -10.88
N GLY A 28 -16.88 -41.12 -10.34
CA GLY A 28 -17.87 -40.09 -10.04
C GLY A 28 -17.39 -39.06 -9.00
N VAL A 29 -16.69 -39.52 -7.96
CA VAL A 29 -16.11 -38.61 -6.95
C VAL A 29 -14.97 -37.79 -7.56
N CYS A 30 -14.07 -38.40 -8.35
CA CYS A 30 -12.98 -37.68 -9.04
C CYS A 30 -13.52 -36.60 -9.98
N ALA A 31 -14.56 -36.93 -10.75
CA ALA A 31 -15.26 -36.00 -11.63
C ALA A 31 -15.78 -34.77 -10.86
N LEU A 32 -16.48 -34.99 -9.74
CA LEU A 32 -17.02 -33.93 -8.90
C LEU A 32 -15.89 -33.04 -8.33
N VAL A 33 -14.81 -33.67 -7.84
CA VAL A 33 -13.65 -32.95 -7.30
C VAL A 33 -12.99 -32.07 -8.37
N ILE A 34 -12.86 -32.55 -9.61
CA ILE A 34 -12.28 -31.77 -10.70
C ILE A 34 -13.16 -30.57 -11.05
N ASP A 35 -14.46 -30.77 -11.24
CA ASP A 35 -15.37 -29.66 -11.61
C ASP A 35 -15.47 -28.60 -10.51
N TYR A 36 -15.57 -29.04 -9.25
CA TYR A 36 -15.58 -28.13 -8.11
C TYR A 36 -14.24 -27.40 -7.99
N GLY A 37 -13.12 -28.11 -8.18
CA GLY A 37 -11.77 -27.52 -8.14
C GLY A 37 -11.59 -26.42 -9.19
N ILE A 38 -12.04 -26.64 -10.43
CA ILE A 38 -11.98 -25.64 -11.50
C ILE A 38 -12.85 -24.42 -11.17
N LEU A 39 -14.07 -24.63 -10.65
CA LEU A 39 -14.96 -23.54 -10.26
C LEU A 39 -14.35 -22.68 -9.14
N VAL A 40 -13.81 -23.32 -8.10
CA VAL A 40 -13.15 -22.62 -6.97
C VAL A 40 -11.91 -21.87 -7.45
N HIS A 41 -11.07 -22.51 -8.27
CA HIS A 41 -9.90 -21.85 -8.84
C HIS A 41 -10.30 -20.59 -9.61
N LYS A 42 -11.35 -20.67 -10.45
CA LYS A 42 -11.82 -19.50 -11.20
C LYS A 42 -12.37 -18.39 -10.29
N ARG A 43 -13.09 -18.74 -9.21
CA ARG A 43 -13.57 -17.76 -8.21
C ARG A 43 -12.41 -17.03 -7.53
N ILE A 44 -11.36 -17.73 -7.14
CA ILE A 44 -10.16 -17.12 -6.53
C ILE A 44 -9.47 -16.17 -7.51
N THR A 45 -9.26 -16.61 -8.76
CA THR A 45 -8.64 -15.76 -9.78
C THR A 45 -9.49 -14.51 -10.08
N LEU A 46 -10.82 -14.64 -10.12
CA LEU A 46 -11.71 -13.48 -10.25
C LEU A 46 -11.61 -12.54 -9.06
N SER A 47 -11.57 -13.06 -7.82
CA SER A 47 -11.41 -12.25 -6.61
C SER A 47 -10.14 -11.40 -6.66
N ASN A 48 -9.01 -12.03 -6.98
CA ASN A 48 -7.73 -11.32 -7.11
C ASN A 48 -7.78 -10.25 -8.21
N ALA A 49 -8.46 -10.52 -9.32
CA ALA A 49 -8.62 -9.57 -10.42
C ALA A 49 -9.46 -8.35 -10.02
N VAL A 50 -10.61 -8.56 -9.35
CA VAL A 50 -11.48 -7.44 -8.91
C VAL A 50 -10.85 -6.63 -7.79
N ASP A 51 -10.08 -7.26 -6.89
CA ASP A 51 -9.36 -6.56 -5.82
C ASP A 51 -8.23 -5.69 -6.40
N ALA A 52 -7.44 -6.22 -7.34
CA ALA A 52 -6.42 -5.45 -8.03
C ALA A 52 -7.02 -4.27 -8.82
N ALA A 53 -8.13 -4.51 -9.53
CA ALA A 53 -8.86 -3.48 -10.24
C ALA A 53 -9.44 -2.40 -9.30
N ALA A 54 -9.99 -2.81 -8.16
CA ALA A 54 -10.51 -1.89 -7.17
C ALA A 54 -9.40 -1.03 -6.56
N LEU A 55 -8.26 -1.62 -6.17
CA LEU A 55 -7.11 -0.87 -5.66
C LEU A 55 -6.57 0.14 -6.67
N ALA A 56 -6.36 -0.28 -7.92
CA ALA A 56 -5.88 0.60 -8.98
C ALA A 56 -6.86 1.73 -9.28
N GLY A 57 -8.15 1.42 -9.36
CA GLY A 57 -9.20 2.42 -9.54
C GLY A 57 -9.28 3.40 -8.36
N ALA A 58 -9.16 2.92 -7.12
CA ALA A 58 -9.16 3.78 -5.93
C ALA A 58 -7.94 4.69 -5.86
N GLN A 59 -6.78 4.23 -6.32
CA GLN A 59 -5.59 5.06 -6.48
C GLN A 59 -5.81 6.15 -7.51
N GLU A 60 -6.44 5.83 -8.65
CA GLU A 60 -6.71 6.81 -9.71
C GLU A 60 -7.74 7.87 -9.26
N LEU A 61 -8.71 7.51 -8.40
CA LEU A 61 -9.67 8.46 -7.83
C LEU A 61 -9.02 9.65 -7.11
N ILE A 62 -7.78 9.49 -6.61
CA ILE A 62 -7.02 10.54 -5.93
C ILE A 62 -6.58 11.64 -6.90
N PHE A 63 -6.22 11.27 -8.13
CA PHE A 63 -5.56 12.16 -9.10
C PHE A 63 -6.48 12.55 -10.25
N ASN A 64 -7.23 11.60 -10.79
CA ASN A 64 -8.14 11.80 -11.91
C ASN A 64 -9.38 10.90 -11.79
N ARG A 65 -10.43 11.45 -11.19
CA ARG A 65 -11.69 10.75 -10.94
C ARG A 65 -12.34 10.17 -12.20
N ASP A 66 -12.26 10.88 -13.32
CA ASP A 66 -12.92 10.48 -14.56
C ASP A 66 -12.19 9.31 -15.24
N ASN A 67 -10.91 9.10 -14.92
CA ASN A 67 -10.11 8.01 -15.47
C ASN A 67 -10.14 6.73 -14.62
N ALA A 68 -10.68 6.79 -13.40
CA ALA A 68 -10.64 5.68 -12.45
C ALA A 68 -11.33 4.40 -12.96
N GLU A 69 -12.45 4.54 -13.68
CA GLU A 69 -13.14 3.40 -14.28
C GLU A 69 -12.30 2.74 -15.38
N THR A 70 -11.66 3.55 -16.24
CA THR A 70 -10.79 3.07 -17.32
C THR A 70 -9.59 2.31 -16.76
N VAL A 71 -8.96 2.84 -15.70
CA VAL A 71 -7.84 2.17 -15.02
C VAL A 71 -8.29 0.88 -14.33
N ALA A 72 -9.43 0.87 -13.64
CA ALA A 72 -9.95 -0.37 -13.05
C ALA A 72 -10.18 -1.46 -14.12
N LYS A 73 -10.75 -1.08 -15.28
CA LYS A 73 -10.98 -2.00 -16.40
C LYS A 73 -9.69 -2.51 -17.04
N SER A 74 -8.64 -1.69 -17.17
CA SER A 74 -7.35 -2.15 -17.71
C SER A 74 -6.68 -3.18 -16.79
N TYR A 75 -6.83 -3.04 -15.47
CA TYR A 75 -6.36 -4.04 -14.51
C TYR A 75 -7.16 -5.35 -14.57
N LEU A 76 -8.46 -5.30 -14.87
CA LEU A 76 -9.24 -6.52 -15.15
C LEU A 76 -8.71 -7.25 -16.40
N GLU A 77 -8.46 -6.52 -17.50
CA GLU A 77 -7.89 -7.10 -18.73
C GLU A 77 -6.52 -7.73 -18.48
N ALA A 78 -5.66 -7.05 -17.74
CA ALA A 78 -4.34 -7.56 -17.37
C ALA A 78 -4.42 -8.85 -16.54
N ASN A 79 -5.53 -9.06 -15.81
CA ASN A 79 -5.80 -10.28 -15.05
C ASN A 79 -6.67 -11.31 -15.82
N GLY A 80 -6.86 -11.12 -17.13
CA GLY A 80 -7.58 -12.06 -18.00
C GLY A 80 -9.09 -12.06 -17.81
N VAL A 81 -9.66 -10.96 -17.32
CA VAL A 81 -11.10 -10.72 -17.21
C VAL A 81 -11.52 -9.71 -18.27
N ASN A 82 -12.55 -10.04 -19.05
CA ASN A 82 -13.11 -9.13 -20.03
C ASN A 82 -13.87 -7.99 -19.32
N PRO A 83 -13.52 -6.71 -19.53
CA PRO A 83 -14.19 -5.58 -18.89
C PRO A 83 -15.67 -5.47 -19.19
N LEU A 84 -16.14 -6.04 -20.30
CA LEU A 84 -17.56 -6.05 -20.65
C LEU A 84 -18.38 -6.95 -19.71
N ASP A 85 -17.73 -7.92 -19.07
CA ASP A 85 -18.34 -8.82 -18.09
C ASP A 85 -18.21 -8.29 -16.64
N ALA A 86 -17.82 -7.01 -16.50
CA ALA A 86 -17.60 -6.35 -15.23
C ALA A 86 -18.35 -5.02 -15.10
N GLU A 87 -18.79 -4.75 -13.87
CA GLU A 87 -19.43 -3.51 -13.46
C GLU A 87 -18.51 -2.77 -12.49
N VAL A 88 -18.26 -1.49 -12.75
CA VAL A 88 -17.44 -0.62 -11.90
C VAL A 88 -18.30 0.53 -11.41
N ILE A 89 -18.35 0.73 -10.10
CA ILE A 89 -19.19 1.75 -9.45
C ILE A 89 -18.32 2.58 -8.52
N VAL A 90 -18.28 3.89 -8.76
CA VAL A 90 -17.68 4.88 -7.85
C VAL A 90 -18.78 5.46 -6.96
N TYR A 91 -18.56 5.51 -5.66
CA TYR A 91 -19.55 5.97 -4.67
C TYR A 91 -18.88 6.73 -3.52
N ASP A 92 -19.69 7.13 -2.53
CA ASP A 92 -19.23 7.85 -1.33
C ASP A 92 -18.44 9.14 -1.67
N SER A 93 -19.08 9.98 -2.49
CA SER A 93 -18.50 11.23 -3.00
C SER A 93 -17.17 11.05 -3.76
N GLY A 94 -16.84 9.84 -4.23
CA GLY A 94 -15.62 9.55 -4.99
C GLY A 94 -14.45 9.06 -4.16
N THR A 95 -14.71 8.62 -2.93
CA THR A 95 -13.69 8.02 -2.05
C THR A 95 -13.65 6.50 -2.15
N LYS A 96 -14.71 5.89 -2.69
CA LYS A 96 -14.85 4.43 -2.80
C LYS A 96 -15.15 3.98 -4.21
N ILE A 97 -14.60 2.83 -4.57
CA ILE A 97 -14.87 2.12 -5.82
C ILE A 97 -15.23 0.66 -5.52
N ARG A 98 -16.17 0.11 -6.28
CA ARG A 98 -16.56 -1.30 -6.25
C ARG A 98 -16.47 -1.85 -7.67
N VAL A 99 -15.85 -3.00 -7.81
CA VAL A 99 -15.69 -3.74 -9.07
C VAL A 99 -16.33 -5.10 -8.90
N THR A 100 -17.29 -5.45 -9.74
CA THR A 100 -17.93 -6.76 -9.76
C THR A 100 -17.71 -7.41 -11.12
N ALA A 101 -17.18 -8.63 -11.16
CA ALA A 101 -16.95 -9.37 -12.40
C ALA A 101 -17.66 -10.71 -12.39
N LYS A 102 -18.18 -11.10 -13.55
CA LYS A 102 -18.88 -12.38 -13.75
C LYS A 102 -18.18 -13.21 -14.82
N ASN A 103 -18.10 -14.51 -14.60
CA ASN A 103 -17.54 -15.42 -15.59
C ASN A 103 -18.26 -16.78 -15.55
N ASP A 104 -18.71 -17.23 -16.72
CA ASP A 104 -19.26 -18.57 -16.89
C ASP A 104 -18.12 -19.59 -17.02
N VAL A 105 -18.16 -20.62 -16.18
CA VAL A 105 -17.21 -21.73 -16.19
C VAL A 105 -17.90 -22.96 -16.75
N ASN A 106 -17.35 -23.51 -17.84
CA ASN A 106 -17.86 -24.77 -18.37
C ASN A 106 -17.50 -25.92 -17.41
N HIS A 107 -18.48 -26.75 -17.07
CA HIS A 107 -18.21 -28.00 -16.37
C HIS A 107 -17.71 -29.05 -17.35
N TYR A 108 -16.87 -29.97 -16.89
CA TYR A 108 -16.37 -31.07 -17.71
C TYR A 108 -17.18 -32.33 -17.46
N PHE A 109 -17.31 -32.75 -16.19
CA PHE A 109 -17.97 -34.01 -15.85
C PHE A 109 -19.42 -33.84 -15.41
N ALA A 110 -19.77 -32.74 -14.75
CA ALA A 110 -21.13 -32.44 -14.26
C ALA A 110 -22.15 -32.34 -15.42
N ARG A 111 -21.66 -32.20 -16.65
CA ARG A 111 -22.46 -32.30 -17.88
C ARG A 111 -23.21 -33.63 -18.00
N ILE A 112 -22.64 -34.73 -17.48
CA ILE A 112 -23.30 -36.05 -17.47
C ILE A 112 -24.59 -36.05 -16.64
N PHE A 113 -24.68 -35.14 -15.66
CA PHE A 113 -25.85 -34.92 -14.82
C PHE A 113 -26.72 -33.75 -15.28
N GLY A 114 -26.45 -33.18 -16.46
CA GLY A 114 -27.20 -32.06 -17.03
C GLY A 114 -26.74 -30.66 -16.59
N PHE A 115 -25.59 -30.53 -15.93
CA PHE A 115 -25.01 -29.24 -15.56
C PHE A 115 -23.90 -28.84 -16.54
N ASP A 116 -24.23 -27.98 -17.51
CA ASP A 116 -23.27 -27.55 -18.53
C ASP A 116 -22.29 -26.46 -18.06
N LYS A 117 -22.76 -25.55 -17.18
CA LYS A 117 -22.00 -24.38 -16.74
C LYS A 117 -22.24 -24.04 -15.27
N GLY A 118 -21.20 -23.53 -14.62
CA GLY A 118 -21.25 -22.88 -13.32
C GLY A 118 -20.97 -21.39 -13.46
N LYS A 119 -21.53 -20.58 -12.55
CA LYS A 119 -21.27 -19.14 -12.51
C LYS A 119 -20.25 -18.82 -11.43
N ALA A 120 -19.18 -18.15 -11.81
CA ALA A 120 -18.22 -17.54 -10.90
C ALA A 120 -18.45 -16.03 -10.91
N GLU A 121 -18.62 -15.46 -9.72
CA GLU A 121 -18.83 -14.03 -9.50
C GLU A 121 -17.93 -13.62 -8.34
N ALA A 122 -17.29 -12.46 -8.48
CA ALA A 122 -16.49 -11.86 -7.44
C ALA A 122 -16.72 -10.35 -7.42
N THR A 123 -16.65 -9.78 -6.22
CA THR A 123 -16.75 -8.34 -5.99
C THR A 123 -15.58 -7.92 -5.13
N GLY A 124 -14.84 -6.92 -5.59
CA GLY A 124 -13.78 -6.25 -4.85
C GLY A 124 -14.18 -4.80 -4.64
N ALA A 125 -13.86 -4.24 -3.47
CA ALA A 125 -14.05 -2.83 -3.21
C ALA A 125 -12.81 -2.23 -2.55
N ALA A 126 -12.54 -0.98 -2.86
CA ALA A 126 -11.42 -0.24 -2.30
C ALA A 126 -11.84 1.19 -1.98
N MET A 127 -11.10 1.80 -1.06
CA MET A 127 -11.25 3.20 -0.71
C MET A 127 -9.90 3.88 -0.63
N TRP A 128 -9.90 5.18 -0.87
CA TRP A 128 -8.79 6.05 -0.47
C TRP A 128 -9.19 6.94 0.70
N ALA A 129 -8.23 7.27 1.54
CA ALA A 129 -8.38 8.23 2.63
C ALA A 129 -6.99 8.80 3.03
N PRO A 130 -6.95 9.93 3.75
CA PRO A 130 -5.70 10.45 4.29
C PRO A 130 -4.98 9.45 5.20
N VAL A 131 -3.64 9.50 5.19
CA VAL A 131 -2.81 8.70 6.10
C VAL A 131 -2.71 9.40 7.45
N ILE A 132 -3.23 8.74 8.48
CA ILE A 132 -3.22 9.21 9.87
C ILE A 132 -2.16 8.54 10.74
N GLY A 133 -1.52 7.49 10.25
CA GLY A 133 -0.50 6.76 11.00
C GLY A 133 0.54 6.14 10.08
N VAL A 134 1.80 6.28 10.46
CA VAL A 134 2.97 5.76 9.73
C VAL A 134 3.79 4.87 10.66
N TYR A 135 4.30 3.77 10.11
CA TYR A 135 4.96 2.72 10.88
C TYR A 135 6.48 2.70 10.72
N GLU A 136 7.01 3.21 9.60
CA GLU A 136 8.42 3.07 9.26
C GLU A 136 8.96 4.24 8.43
N GLY A 137 10.28 4.40 8.46
CA GLY A 137 10.98 5.31 7.57
C GLY A 137 10.72 6.80 7.84
N ILE A 138 10.22 7.16 9.02
CA ILE A 138 9.88 8.54 9.36
C ILE A 138 11.15 9.35 9.58
N ARG A 139 11.26 10.52 8.96
CA ARG A 139 12.43 11.40 9.15
C ARG A 139 12.15 12.44 10.24
N PRO A 140 13.16 12.81 11.05
CA PRO A 140 12.99 13.70 12.20
C PRO A 140 12.87 15.18 11.79
N PHE A 141 12.15 15.45 10.70
CA PHE A 141 11.87 16.79 10.22
C PHE A 141 10.41 17.15 10.50
N ALA A 142 10.22 18.28 11.17
CA ALA A 142 8.94 18.90 11.43
C ALA A 142 8.77 20.17 10.61
N ILE A 143 7.58 20.35 10.07
CA ILE A 143 7.12 21.62 9.51
C ILE A 143 5.79 22.00 10.17
N GLU A 144 5.55 23.28 10.42
CA GLU A 144 4.24 23.73 10.89
C GLU A 144 3.18 23.45 9.83
N LYS A 145 1.97 23.10 10.28
CA LYS A 145 0.87 22.80 9.35
C LYS A 145 0.51 24.01 8.52
N GLN A 146 0.35 23.79 7.22
CA GLN A 146 -0.01 24.82 6.25
C GLN A 146 -0.59 24.15 4.99
N PRO A 147 -1.40 24.87 4.20
CA PRO A 147 -1.79 24.41 2.87
C PRO A 147 -0.55 24.15 2.01
N LEU A 148 -0.53 22.99 1.34
CA LEU A 148 0.59 22.59 0.48
C LEU A 148 0.28 22.83 -0.99
N GLU A 149 1.17 23.55 -1.67
CA GLU A 149 1.16 23.73 -3.11
C GLU A 149 2.20 22.78 -3.73
N PHE A 150 1.73 21.66 -4.26
CA PHE A 150 2.59 20.63 -4.83
C PHE A 150 3.38 21.16 -6.02
N GLY A 151 4.67 20.84 -6.06
CA GLY A 151 5.59 21.30 -7.11
C GLY A 151 6.28 22.62 -6.83
N LEU A 152 5.92 23.35 -5.76
CA LEU A 152 6.73 24.47 -5.28
C LEU A 152 7.87 23.97 -4.40
N GLN A 153 8.96 24.73 -4.38
CA GLN A 153 10.09 24.48 -3.50
C GLN A 153 9.81 25.05 -2.11
N TYR A 154 10.08 24.23 -1.08
CA TYR A 154 9.92 24.57 0.32
C TYR A 154 11.24 24.40 1.05
N VAL A 155 11.42 25.21 2.10
CA VAL A 155 12.47 25.04 3.09
C VAL A 155 11.91 24.16 4.21
N LEU A 156 12.43 22.94 4.31
CA LEU A 156 12.03 21.99 5.36
C LEU A 156 12.73 22.32 6.68
N LYS A 157 13.91 22.92 6.60
CA LYS A 157 14.70 23.32 7.75
C LYS A 157 15.45 24.62 7.44
N GLU A 158 15.29 25.59 8.31
CA GLU A 158 15.98 26.88 8.25
C GLU A 158 17.39 26.82 8.86
N GLY A 159 18.25 27.74 8.40
CA GLY A 159 19.57 27.99 8.96
C GLY A 159 19.53 28.74 10.30
N GLY A 160 20.71 28.94 10.90
CA GLY A 160 20.87 29.65 12.17
C GLY A 160 20.26 31.05 12.13
N GLY A 161 19.44 31.37 13.13
CA GLY A 161 18.69 32.63 13.20
C GLY A 161 17.33 32.65 12.49
N GLY A 162 17.03 31.67 11.62
CA GLY A 162 15.73 31.55 10.94
C GLY A 162 14.68 30.70 11.68
N GLY A 163 15.08 29.96 12.72
CA GLY A 163 14.19 29.15 13.54
C GLY A 163 13.50 29.93 14.66
N SER A 164 12.28 29.52 15.01
CA SER A 164 11.53 30.07 16.14
C SER A 164 12.06 29.52 17.46
N ASN A 165 12.46 30.40 18.39
CA ASN A 165 12.79 30.05 19.78
C ASN A 165 13.83 28.92 19.96
N GLY A 166 14.77 28.79 19.01
CA GLY A 166 15.81 27.76 19.03
C GLY A 166 15.40 26.40 18.43
N ASN A 167 14.20 26.30 17.85
CA ASN A 167 13.73 25.14 17.10
C ASN A 167 13.82 25.40 15.59
N TYR A 168 14.43 24.48 14.86
CA TYR A 168 14.72 24.60 13.43
C TYR A 168 14.14 23.42 12.64
N GLY A 169 13.00 22.89 13.08
CA GLY A 169 12.33 21.75 12.42
C GLY A 169 12.94 20.38 12.73
N ALA A 170 13.82 20.24 13.72
CA ALA A 170 14.35 18.94 14.14
C ALA A 170 13.50 18.31 15.27
N LEU A 171 13.26 17.01 15.17
CA LEU A 171 12.53 16.23 16.18
C LEU A 171 13.40 15.15 16.84
N ALA A 172 13.14 14.90 18.12
CA ALA A 172 13.77 13.87 18.91
C ALA A 172 12.98 12.55 18.77
N LEU A 173 13.30 11.77 17.73
CA LEU A 173 12.71 10.45 17.52
C LEU A 173 13.64 9.37 18.10
N SER A 174 13.13 8.37 18.81
CA SER A 174 13.92 7.30 19.48
C SER A 174 15.01 7.76 20.48
N GLY A 175 15.00 9.03 20.89
CA GLY A 175 15.94 9.61 21.86
C GLY A 175 16.54 10.92 21.37
N ASN A 176 17.49 11.44 22.16
CA ASN A 176 18.00 12.80 22.01
C ASN A 176 19.43 12.81 21.45
N GLY A 177 19.86 13.96 20.94
CA GLY A 177 21.23 14.22 20.56
C GLY A 177 21.57 13.99 19.09
N ALA A 178 22.67 14.62 18.66
CA ALA A 178 23.13 14.68 17.27
C ALA A 178 23.29 13.32 16.59
N SER A 179 23.82 12.32 17.31
CA SER A 179 24.05 10.97 16.77
C SER A 179 22.75 10.24 16.48
N THR A 180 21.77 10.33 17.39
CA THR A 180 20.44 9.72 17.22
C THR A 180 19.70 10.38 16.08
N TYR A 181 19.74 11.72 16.02
CA TYR A 181 19.11 12.50 14.96
C TYR A 181 19.65 12.16 13.57
N VAL A 182 20.98 12.14 13.35
CA VAL A 182 21.54 11.77 12.04
C VAL A 182 21.21 10.31 11.67
N ASN A 183 21.19 9.40 12.65
CA ASN A 183 20.79 8.02 12.41
C ASN A 183 19.34 7.93 11.92
N ASN A 184 18.42 8.68 12.54
CA ASN A 184 17.03 8.75 12.10
C ASN A 184 16.87 9.41 10.72
N ILE A 185 17.72 10.38 10.34
CA ILE A 185 17.71 10.91 8.97
C ILE A 185 18.12 9.81 7.98
N ILE A 186 19.20 9.08 8.27
CA ILE A 186 19.78 8.14 7.32
C ILE A 186 18.93 6.87 7.19
N ASN A 187 18.51 6.30 8.31
CA ASN A 187 17.83 5.00 8.35
C ASN A 187 16.31 5.14 8.47
N GLY A 188 15.82 6.24 9.04
CA GLY A 188 14.42 6.39 9.41
C GLY A 188 14.16 5.96 10.84
N TYR A 189 13.08 6.50 11.40
CA TYR A 189 12.49 6.04 12.64
C TYR A 189 11.34 5.08 12.34
N ASP A 190 11.41 3.87 12.90
CA ASP A 190 10.44 2.78 12.69
C ASP A 190 9.49 2.58 13.87
N GLY A 191 9.24 3.66 14.63
CA GLY A 191 8.17 3.68 15.61
C GLY A 191 6.87 4.12 14.98
N HIS A 192 5.77 3.58 15.50
CA HIS A 192 4.42 3.98 15.10
C HIS A 192 4.13 5.40 15.59
N LEU A 193 3.87 6.32 14.66
CA LEU A 193 3.40 7.68 14.95
C LEU A 193 2.06 7.90 14.29
N ARG A 194 1.14 8.54 15.01
CA ARG A 194 -0.20 8.87 14.54
C ARG A 194 -0.49 10.37 14.67
N VAL A 195 -1.42 10.84 13.86
CA VAL A 195 -2.02 12.17 14.02
C VAL A 195 -2.65 12.26 15.41
N GLY A 196 -2.35 13.35 16.10
CA GLY A 196 -2.75 13.58 17.48
C GLY A 196 -1.72 13.15 18.53
N ASP A 197 -0.71 12.35 18.17
CA ASP A 197 0.40 12.03 19.07
C ASP A 197 1.26 13.26 19.33
N TYR A 198 2.04 13.22 20.42
CA TYR A 198 3.01 14.24 20.76
C TYR A 198 4.43 13.71 20.55
N VAL A 199 5.25 14.51 19.89
CA VAL A 199 6.68 14.26 19.69
C VAL A 199 7.49 15.42 20.26
N GLU A 200 8.69 15.12 20.74
CA GLU A 200 9.54 16.12 21.35
C GLU A 200 10.41 16.81 20.30
N THR A 201 10.58 18.13 20.40
CA THR A 201 11.52 18.88 19.57
C THR A 201 12.97 18.57 19.95
N GLU A 202 13.87 18.57 18.98
CA GLU A 202 15.31 18.48 19.21
C GLU A 202 15.93 19.87 19.00
N PRO A 203 16.03 20.68 20.07
CA PRO A 203 16.43 22.08 19.94
C PRO A 203 17.89 22.21 19.53
N GLY A 204 18.22 23.39 19.00
CA GLY A 204 19.50 23.66 18.38
C GLY A 204 19.44 23.44 16.88
N ASN A 205 20.41 24.03 16.18
CA ASN A 205 20.35 24.08 14.72
C ASN A 205 20.64 22.73 14.05
N MET A 206 21.32 21.78 14.74
CA MET A 206 21.60 20.43 14.21
C MET A 206 22.23 20.43 12.80
N SER A 207 23.00 21.47 12.45
CA SER A 207 23.52 21.71 11.10
C SER A 207 24.38 20.56 10.59
N GLY A 208 25.47 20.22 11.28
CA GLY A 208 26.38 19.14 10.87
C GLY A 208 25.68 17.79 10.67
N PRO A 209 24.91 17.30 11.67
CA PRO A 209 24.09 16.09 11.53
C PRO A 209 23.10 16.13 10.36
N THR A 210 22.47 17.28 10.10
CA THR A 210 21.53 17.45 8.99
C THR A 210 22.24 17.35 7.64
N VAL A 211 23.33 18.11 7.45
CA VAL A 211 24.15 18.08 6.23
C VAL A 211 24.65 16.66 5.96
N GLN A 212 25.16 15.98 6.99
CA GLN A 212 25.62 14.59 6.86
C GLN A 212 24.47 13.65 6.44
N GLY A 213 23.33 13.73 7.11
CA GLY A 213 22.19 12.84 6.85
C GLY A 213 21.59 13.05 5.46
N VAL A 214 21.34 14.30 5.08
CA VAL A 214 20.72 14.63 3.78
C VAL A 214 21.65 14.31 2.62
N ASN A 215 22.93 14.67 2.69
CA ASN A 215 23.91 14.28 1.66
C ASN A 215 24.05 12.76 1.54
N THR A 216 23.95 12.03 2.65
CA THR A 216 23.93 10.56 2.62
C THR A 216 22.71 10.05 1.86
N LEU A 217 21.51 10.60 2.07
CA LEU A 217 20.31 10.19 1.34
C LEU A 217 20.40 10.53 -0.16
N ILE A 218 20.89 11.72 -0.51
CA ILE A 218 21.07 12.13 -1.92
C ILE A 218 22.07 11.20 -2.61
N SER A 219 23.24 10.95 -2.00
CA SER A 219 24.28 10.07 -2.57
C SER A 219 23.87 8.59 -2.67
N ARG A 220 22.86 8.15 -1.90
CA ARG A 220 22.30 6.79 -1.98
C ARG A 220 21.35 6.60 -3.16
N CYS A 221 20.92 7.67 -3.84
CA CYS A 221 20.16 7.53 -5.07
C CYS A 221 21.05 6.94 -6.17
N ASN A 222 20.79 5.69 -6.54
CA ASN A 222 21.54 4.95 -7.56
C ASN A 222 20.78 4.78 -8.89
N HIS A 223 19.67 5.50 -9.06
CA HIS A 223 18.83 5.42 -10.25
C HIS A 223 19.47 6.16 -11.44
N THR A 224 19.26 5.63 -12.65
CA THR A 224 19.70 6.25 -13.91
C THR A 224 18.51 6.32 -14.89
N PRO A 225 18.10 7.52 -15.36
CA PRO A 225 18.60 8.83 -14.98
C PRO A 225 18.40 9.14 -13.49
N GLU A 226 19.15 10.11 -12.96
CA GLU A 226 19.00 10.53 -11.56
C GLU A 226 17.56 10.96 -11.28
N CYS A 227 17.04 10.60 -10.11
CA CYS A 227 15.69 10.99 -9.72
C CYS A 227 15.59 12.52 -9.58
N THR A 228 14.55 13.09 -10.16
CA THR A 228 14.12 14.48 -9.96
C THR A 228 12.71 14.50 -9.37
N TYR A 229 12.22 15.66 -8.97
CA TYR A 229 10.82 15.81 -8.54
C TYR A 229 9.82 15.33 -9.60
N ASP A 230 10.07 15.61 -10.89
CA ASP A 230 9.16 15.24 -11.98
C ASP A 230 9.31 13.78 -12.43
N ASN A 231 10.47 13.16 -12.17
CA ASN A 231 10.77 11.81 -12.61
C ASN A 231 11.62 11.07 -11.57
N TYR A 232 10.96 10.24 -10.75
CA TYR A 232 11.60 9.48 -9.68
C TYR A 232 11.10 8.04 -9.63
N ASN A 233 11.92 7.17 -9.05
CA ASN A 233 11.50 5.86 -8.60
C ASN A 233 10.83 5.97 -7.21
N SER A 234 9.74 5.24 -6.98
CA SER A 234 9.02 5.25 -5.70
C SER A 234 9.88 4.86 -4.48
N ASN A 235 10.95 4.08 -4.69
CA ASN A 235 11.87 3.64 -3.65
C ASN A 235 13.12 4.53 -3.53
N CYS A 236 13.12 5.71 -4.15
CA CYS A 236 14.26 6.63 -4.07
C CYS A 236 14.51 7.09 -2.62
N PRO A 237 15.75 7.00 -2.10
CA PRO A 237 16.09 7.44 -0.74
C PRO A 237 15.84 8.94 -0.46
N ARG A 238 15.71 9.75 -1.52
CA ARG A 238 15.39 11.18 -1.43
C ARG A 238 13.91 11.44 -1.13
N ILE A 239 13.05 10.43 -1.25
CA ILE A 239 11.64 10.52 -0.91
C ILE A 239 11.47 10.17 0.57
N ILE A 240 11.22 11.19 1.37
CA ILE A 240 11.12 11.06 2.83
C ILE A 240 9.71 11.37 3.33
N THR A 241 9.36 10.80 4.49
CA THR A 241 8.13 11.17 5.21
C THR A 241 8.51 12.16 6.28
N VAL A 242 7.87 13.32 6.25
CA VAL A 242 8.05 14.40 7.23
C VAL A 242 6.79 14.57 8.08
N ILE A 243 6.97 15.12 9.27
CA ILE A 243 5.90 15.30 10.25
C ILE A 243 5.39 16.73 10.14
N MET A 244 4.07 16.88 10.01
CA MET A 244 3.42 18.18 10.09
C MET A 244 2.89 18.35 11.51
N VAL A 245 3.22 19.48 12.15
CA VAL A 245 2.86 19.75 13.54
C VAL A 245 1.99 20.99 13.66
N ASP A 246 1.21 21.07 14.74
CA ASP A 246 0.36 22.25 14.98
C ASP A 246 1.17 23.55 15.09
N THR A 247 2.32 23.51 15.77
CA THR A 247 3.25 24.63 15.86
C THR A 247 4.65 24.18 16.30
N LEU A 248 5.67 24.89 15.83
CA LEU A 248 7.07 24.83 16.24
C LEU A 248 7.48 26.06 17.07
N SER A 249 6.54 26.99 17.34
CA SER A 249 6.76 28.19 18.16
C SER A 249 6.81 27.87 19.66
N VAL A 250 7.67 26.92 20.03
CA VAL A 250 7.90 26.44 21.39
C VAL A 250 9.33 26.72 21.83
N ASN A 251 9.57 26.87 23.13
CA ASN A 251 10.89 27.24 23.65
C ASN A 251 11.75 26.01 23.98
N GLY A 252 12.90 25.90 23.32
CA GLY A 252 13.82 24.79 23.56
C GLY A 252 13.18 23.43 23.28
N ARG A 253 13.46 22.45 24.15
CA ARG A 253 12.91 21.11 24.07
C ARG A 253 11.48 21.11 24.61
N SER A 254 10.51 20.79 23.76
CA SER A 254 9.09 20.77 24.12
C SER A 254 8.34 19.73 23.30
N ASN A 255 7.20 19.28 23.81
CA ASN A 255 6.29 18.43 23.04
C ASN A 255 5.48 19.27 22.04
N VAL A 256 5.41 18.78 20.81
CA VAL A 256 4.57 19.33 19.73
C VAL A 256 3.64 18.23 19.24
N ARG A 257 2.40 18.60 18.91
CA ARG A 257 1.38 17.66 18.47
C ARG A 257 1.47 17.44 16.96
N ILE A 258 1.41 16.19 16.53
CA ILE A 258 1.36 15.81 15.13
C ILE A 258 -0.02 16.16 14.57
N ALA A 259 -0.04 17.04 13.57
CA ALA A 259 -1.23 17.40 12.80
C ALA A 259 -1.40 16.50 11.57
N GLY A 260 -0.31 16.00 11.00
CA GLY A 260 -0.33 15.22 9.77
C GLY A 260 1.04 14.69 9.35
N PHE A 261 1.05 14.03 8.20
CA PHE A 261 2.27 13.55 7.55
C PHE A 261 2.25 13.99 6.09
N ALA A 262 3.43 14.25 5.55
CA ALA A 262 3.59 14.59 4.14
C ALA A 262 4.80 13.87 3.56
N ARG A 263 4.76 13.60 2.24
CA ARG A 263 5.90 13.06 1.52
C ARG A 263 6.67 14.19 0.86
N PHE A 264 7.99 14.17 1.00
CA PHE A 264 8.86 15.25 0.55
C PHE A 264 10.00 14.68 -0.30
N PHE A 265 10.24 15.28 -1.46
CA PHE A 265 11.38 14.99 -2.31
C PHE A 265 12.53 15.91 -1.93
N LEU A 266 13.61 15.36 -1.37
CA LEU A 266 14.81 16.10 -1.01
C LEU A 266 15.59 16.51 -2.27
N GLU A 267 15.74 17.82 -2.47
CA GLU A 267 16.54 18.37 -3.57
C GLU A 267 17.98 18.61 -3.12
N GLU A 268 18.16 19.34 -2.02
CA GLU A 268 19.48 19.81 -1.61
C GLU A 268 19.58 20.08 -0.10
N VAL A 269 20.81 20.12 0.40
CA VAL A 269 21.16 20.74 1.67
C VAL A 269 22.31 21.73 1.46
N GLU A 270 22.06 23.01 1.73
CA GLU A 270 23.03 24.09 1.55
C GLU A 270 23.39 24.76 2.90
N GLY A 271 24.48 25.52 2.89
CA GLY A 271 24.95 26.33 4.02
C GLY A 271 26.25 25.83 4.65
N HIS A 272 26.88 26.68 5.46
CA HIS A 272 28.14 26.39 6.16
C HIS A 272 28.05 26.75 7.64
N GLY A 273 28.71 25.94 8.49
CA GLY A 273 28.75 26.16 9.94
C GLY A 273 27.35 26.10 10.55
N ASN A 274 26.83 27.25 10.96
CA ASN A 274 25.48 27.36 11.54
C ASN A 274 24.40 27.65 10.49
N GLU A 275 24.72 27.74 9.22
CA GLU A 275 23.71 27.82 8.16
C GLU A 275 23.53 26.42 7.59
N CYS A 276 22.33 25.87 7.72
CA CYS A 276 21.95 24.59 7.13
C CYS A 276 20.50 24.69 6.70
N VAL A 277 20.30 24.77 5.39
CA VAL A 277 19.00 24.92 4.75
C VAL A 277 18.73 23.64 3.97
N VAL A 278 17.63 22.94 4.30
CA VAL A 278 17.19 21.75 3.56
C VAL A 278 16.03 22.15 2.67
N THR A 279 16.19 21.95 1.36
CA THR A 279 15.19 22.32 0.37
C THR A 279 14.68 21.12 -0.41
N GLY A 280 13.48 21.26 -0.95
CA GLY A 280 12.83 20.23 -1.74
C GLY A 280 11.38 20.55 -1.99
N ARG A 281 10.60 19.54 -2.39
CA ARG A 281 9.19 19.73 -2.79
C ARG A 281 8.29 18.67 -2.18
N PHE A 282 7.10 19.06 -1.77
CA PHE A 282 6.08 18.10 -1.33
C PHE A 282 5.52 17.32 -2.52
N LEU A 283 5.28 16.03 -2.31
CA LEU A 283 4.72 15.11 -3.29
C LEU A 283 3.26 14.82 -2.94
N ASN A 284 2.38 14.95 -3.93
CA ASN A 284 1.04 14.39 -3.86
C ASN A 284 1.14 12.92 -4.27
N THR A 285 1.05 12.00 -3.32
CA THR A 285 1.34 10.58 -3.57
C THR A 285 0.59 9.65 -2.63
N VAL A 286 0.68 8.36 -2.93
CA VAL A 286 0.03 7.29 -2.17
C VAL A 286 1.06 6.50 -1.37
N MET A 287 0.73 6.21 -0.11
CA MET A 287 1.54 5.42 0.79
C MET A 287 0.66 4.43 1.57
N SER A 288 1.25 3.30 1.96
CA SER A 288 0.62 2.39 2.91
C SER A 288 0.74 2.97 4.33
N GLY A 289 -0.37 3.02 5.05
CA GLY A 289 -0.41 3.53 6.41
C GLY A 289 -1.77 3.29 7.04
N GLU A 290 -1.93 3.75 8.27
CA GLU A 290 -3.26 3.79 8.89
C GLU A 290 -4.07 4.90 8.22
N LEU A 291 -5.28 4.57 7.76
CA LEU A 291 -6.15 5.52 7.09
C LEU A 291 -7.29 5.97 7.99
N GLY A 292 -7.60 7.25 7.93
CA GLY A 292 -8.72 7.83 8.67
C GLY A 292 -8.99 9.26 8.24
N ASP A 293 -9.92 9.89 8.94
CA ASP A 293 -10.31 11.27 8.66
C ASP A 293 -9.40 12.23 9.44
N ILE A 294 -9.01 13.32 8.77
CA ILE A 294 -8.24 14.42 9.37
C ILE A 294 -8.91 15.75 9.03
N GLU A 295 -8.67 16.75 9.88
CA GLU A 295 -9.20 18.10 9.70
C GLU A 295 -8.62 18.76 8.44
N GLU A 296 -7.35 18.52 8.13
CA GLU A 296 -6.62 19.12 7.01
C GLU A 296 -5.85 18.03 6.23
N ASP A 297 -6.09 17.92 4.92
CA ASP A 297 -5.38 16.99 4.03
C ASP A 297 -4.06 17.61 3.52
N PHE A 298 -2.94 16.97 3.85
CA PHE A 298 -1.60 17.39 3.43
C PHE A 298 -1.06 16.59 2.23
N GLY A 299 -1.94 15.91 1.47
CA GLY A 299 -1.60 15.21 0.22
C GLY A 299 -0.94 13.85 0.38
N LEU A 300 -0.73 13.36 1.61
CA LEU A 300 -0.36 11.97 1.85
C LEU A 300 -1.62 11.12 2.02
N LYS A 301 -1.93 10.35 0.99
CA LYS A 301 -3.12 9.51 0.94
C LYS A 301 -2.72 8.05 0.93
N GLY A 302 -3.63 7.19 1.32
CA GLY A 302 -3.46 5.75 1.20
C GLY A 302 -4.70 5.10 0.62
N VAL A 303 -4.51 3.90 0.10
CA VAL A 303 -5.57 3.10 -0.51
C VAL A 303 -5.61 1.76 0.21
N LYS A 304 -6.81 1.25 0.49
CA LYS A 304 -7.01 -0.09 1.07
C LYS A 304 -8.22 -0.77 0.47
N LEU A 305 -8.17 -2.10 0.43
CA LEU A 305 -9.34 -2.92 0.17
C LEU A 305 -10.33 -2.81 1.33
N ILE A 306 -11.62 -2.81 0.99
CA ILE A 306 -12.73 -2.86 1.93
C ILE A 306 -13.62 -4.04 1.53
N GLN A 307 -14.00 -4.85 2.53
CA GLN A 307 -14.92 -5.97 2.34
C GLN A 307 -16.38 -5.50 2.32
#